data_AF-A0A224YJ07-F1
#
_entry.id   AF-A0A224YJ07-F1
#
_cell.length_a   1.000
_cell.length_b   1.000
_cell.length_c   1.000
_cell.angle_alpha   90.00
_cell.angle_beta   90.00
_cell.angle_gamma   90.00
#
_symmetry.space_group_name_H-M   'P 1'
#
loop_
_entity.id
_entity.type
_entity.pdbx_description
1 polymer ?
#
loop_
_entity_poly.entity_id
_entity_poly.type
_entity_poly.pdbx_seq_one_letter_code
_entity_poly.pdbx_strand_id
1 'polypeptide(L)'
;MLQQILRDMYIDPQLLAELDDEQKHILFCKMREEQVRRWEQREKELALNNKKNGTTSNSSKPGSKRVDFLLGSDGKPWTWVMGEHPEDSSIEEILEKETKEKARIQAAQEALQLRNQEEQQQKQQQQRQEQQQQDQHWQQQQQQQQQQQQQQQQEQQQQQQQQIQQQQKEIVVVPTTPSPPPEIPKDCIEEVVRLRR
;
A
#
# COMPACT_ATOMS: atom_id res chain seq x y z
N MET A 1 57.23 -43.19 8.15
CA MET A 1 55.84 -42.70 8.16
C MET A 1 55.73 -41.30 7.54
N LEU A 2 56.35 -40.27 8.13
CA LEU A 2 56.32 -38.88 7.63
C LEU A 2 56.75 -38.74 6.15
N GLN A 3 57.82 -39.42 5.73
CA GLN A 3 58.29 -39.37 4.34
C GLN A 3 57.26 -39.92 3.32
N GLN A 4 56.41 -40.87 3.72
CA GLN A 4 55.36 -41.41 2.87
C GLN A 4 54.24 -40.38 2.67
N ILE A 5 53.85 -39.68 3.74
CA ILE A 5 52.85 -38.60 3.70
C ILE A 5 53.36 -37.43 2.85
N LEU A 6 54.64 -37.06 2.95
CA LEU A 6 55.22 -36.01 2.11
C LEU A 6 55.33 -36.43 0.64
N ARG A 7 55.49 -37.73 0.34
CA ARG A 7 55.46 -38.24 -1.03
C ARG A 7 54.05 -38.19 -1.61
N ASP A 8 53.07 -38.72 -0.89
CA ASP A 8 51.70 -38.87 -1.37
C ASP A 8 50.84 -37.61 -1.16
N MET A 9 51.33 -36.64 -0.38
CA MET A 9 50.66 -35.40 0.01
C MET A 9 49.30 -35.61 0.71
N TYR A 10 49.06 -36.81 1.23
CA TYR A 10 47.81 -37.22 1.86
C TYR A 10 48.10 -37.89 3.21
N ILE A 11 47.26 -37.58 4.21
CA ILE A 11 47.26 -38.20 5.53
C ILE A 11 45.83 -38.59 5.91
N ASP A 12 45.69 -39.78 6.50
CA ASP A 12 44.41 -40.26 7.03
C ASP A 12 43.95 -39.36 8.21
N PRO A 13 42.70 -38.86 8.20
CA PRO A 13 42.16 -38.04 9.28
C PRO A 13 42.28 -38.65 10.68
N GLN A 14 42.19 -39.97 10.83
CA GLN A 14 42.31 -40.63 12.12
C GLN A 14 43.75 -40.54 12.67
N LEU A 15 44.74 -40.76 11.81
CA LEU A 15 46.16 -40.62 12.14
C LEU A 15 46.57 -39.16 12.39
N LEU A 16 45.95 -38.21 11.70
CA LEU A 16 46.20 -36.79 11.93
C LEU A 16 45.66 -36.34 13.29
N ALA A 17 44.54 -36.90 13.77
CA ALA A 17 43.94 -36.57 15.06
C ALA A 17 44.76 -37.10 16.25
N GLU A 18 45.44 -38.24 16.07
CA GLU A 18 46.30 -38.86 17.07
C GLU A 18 47.66 -38.16 17.22
N LEU A 19 48.06 -37.32 16.25
CA LEU A 19 49.28 -36.53 16.35
C LEU A 19 49.15 -35.43 17.40
N ASP A 20 50.27 -35.11 18.06
CA ASP A 20 50.35 -33.91 18.91
C ASP A 20 50.36 -32.62 18.08
N ASP A 21 49.93 -31.50 18.66
CA ASP A 21 49.76 -30.24 17.93
C ASP A 21 51.10 -29.68 17.40
N GLU A 22 52.21 -29.91 18.11
CA GLU A 22 53.55 -29.56 17.62
C GLU A 22 53.92 -30.40 16.38
N GLN A 23 53.60 -31.69 16.39
CA GLN A 23 53.85 -32.59 15.26
C GLN A 23 52.98 -32.25 14.05
N LYS A 24 51.72 -31.84 14.26
CA LYS A 24 50.85 -31.35 13.16
C LYS A 24 51.42 -30.08 12.55
N HIS A 25 51.90 -29.14 13.37
CA HIS A 25 52.48 -27.90 12.88
C HIS A 25 53.71 -28.16 12.00
N ILE A 26 54.64 -28.99 12.48
CA ILE A 26 55.83 -29.39 11.71
C ILE A 26 55.43 -30.10 10.41
N LEU A 27 54.46 -31.02 10.48
CA LEU A 27 53.95 -31.74 9.31
C LEU A 27 53.37 -30.76 8.26
N PHE A 28 52.51 -29.82 8.66
CA PHE A 28 51.92 -28.86 7.72
C PHE A 28 52.96 -27.92 7.10
N CYS A 29 53.94 -27.46 7.88
CA CYS A 29 55.06 -26.68 7.36
C CYS A 29 55.83 -27.47 6.29
N LYS A 30 56.17 -28.74 6.58
CA LYS A 30 56.88 -29.61 5.63
C LYS A 30 56.05 -29.97 4.39
N MET A 31 54.75 -30.21 4.56
CA MET A 31 53.84 -30.43 3.44
C MET A 31 53.70 -29.18 2.57
N ARG A 32 53.64 -28.00 3.18
CA ARG A 32 53.56 -26.73 2.45
C ARG A 32 54.84 -26.45 1.68
N GLU A 33 56.00 -26.63 2.30
CA GLU A 33 57.31 -26.56 1.64
C GLU A 33 57.36 -27.49 0.44
N GLU A 34 56.91 -28.75 0.60
CA GLU A 34 56.93 -29.72 -0.49
C GLU A 34 55.92 -29.38 -1.60
N GLN A 35 54.75 -28.83 -1.28
CA GLN A 35 53.82 -28.29 -2.29
C GLN A 35 54.47 -27.17 -3.11
N VAL A 36 55.11 -26.21 -2.43
CA VAL A 36 55.78 -25.10 -3.09
C VAL A 36 56.94 -25.61 -3.93
N ARG A 37 57.78 -26.51 -3.40
CA ARG A 37 58.89 -27.13 -4.14
C ARG A 37 58.41 -27.85 -5.40
N ARG A 38 57.36 -28.66 -5.30
CA ARG A 38 56.77 -29.38 -6.46
C ARG A 38 56.15 -28.41 -7.46
N TRP A 39 55.48 -27.37 -6.98
CA TRP A 39 54.90 -26.34 -7.84
C TRP A 39 56.00 -25.59 -8.59
N GLU A 40 57.03 -25.09 -7.90
CA GLU A 40 58.17 -24.41 -8.51
C GLU A 40 58.92 -25.30 -9.49
N GLN A 41 59.10 -26.59 -9.16
CA GLN A 41 59.73 -27.54 -10.06
C GLN A 41 58.89 -27.71 -11.34
N ARG A 42 57.57 -27.87 -11.20
CA ARG A 42 56.65 -27.96 -12.33
C ARG A 42 56.65 -26.67 -13.16
N GLU A 43 56.65 -25.50 -12.52
CA GLU A 43 56.73 -24.20 -13.20
C GLU A 43 58.05 -24.04 -13.96
N LYS A 44 59.18 -24.45 -13.37
CA LYS A 44 60.50 -24.45 -14.05
C LYS A 44 60.52 -25.42 -15.22
N GLU A 45 59.97 -26.62 -15.08
CA GLU A 45 59.85 -27.61 -16.15
C GLU A 45 58.93 -27.08 -17.27
N LEU A 46 57.79 -26.48 -16.94
CA LEU A 46 56.88 -25.83 -17.88
C LEU A 46 57.55 -24.65 -18.61
N ALA A 47 58.28 -23.80 -17.88
CA ALA A 47 59.02 -22.68 -18.46
C ALA A 47 60.12 -23.16 -19.41
N LEU A 48 60.87 -24.19 -19.03
CA LEU A 48 61.91 -24.78 -19.87
C LEU A 48 61.32 -25.47 -21.11
N ASN A 49 60.19 -26.18 -20.96
CA ASN A 49 59.51 -26.85 -22.05
C ASN A 49 58.88 -25.83 -23.04
N ASN A 50 58.25 -24.76 -22.54
CA ASN A 50 57.77 -23.65 -23.36
C ASN A 50 58.92 -22.97 -24.13
N LYS A 51 60.09 -22.80 -23.49
CA LYS A 51 61.26 -22.18 -24.13
C LYS A 51 61.93 -23.08 -25.17
N LYS A 52 61.91 -24.41 -24.98
CA LYS A 52 62.46 -25.40 -25.93
C LYS A 52 61.55 -25.64 -27.13
N ASN A 53 60.24 -25.63 -26.93
CA ASN A 53 59.29 -25.94 -27.99
C ASN A 53 58.92 -24.72 -28.84
N GLY A 54 59.36 -23.51 -28.46
CA GLY A 54 59.14 -22.27 -29.23
C GLY A 54 57.66 -21.93 -29.46
N THR A 55 56.77 -22.69 -28.81
CA THR A 55 55.34 -22.65 -29.02
C THR A 55 54.69 -22.34 -27.68
N THR A 56 53.84 -21.32 -27.71
CA THR A 56 52.70 -21.15 -26.78
C THR A 56 51.68 -22.30 -26.89
N SER A 57 52.13 -23.51 -27.25
CA SER A 57 51.29 -24.68 -27.44
C SER A 57 51.30 -25.54 -26.18
N ASN A 58 50.73 -25.00 -25.11
CA ASN A 58 49.75 -25.83 -24.43
C ASN A 58 48.61 -25.99 -25.44
N SER A 59 48.67 -27.02 -26.28
CA SER A 59 47.54 -27.44 -27.10
C SER A 59 46.39 -27.73 -26.14
N SER A 60 45.48 -26.77 -25.98
CA SER A 60 44.22 -27.03 -25.30
C SER A 60 43.60 -28.17 -26.09
N LYS A 61 43.26 -29.26 -25.40
CA LYS A 61 42.27 -30.18 -25.93
C LYS A 61 41.09 -29.35 -26.45
N PRO A 62 40.53 -29.67 -27.63
CA PRO A 62 39.38 -28.92 -28.14
C PRO A 62 38.30 -28.90 -27.06
N GLY A 63 37.99 -27.71 -26.52
CA GLY A 63 37.05 -27.52 -25.40
C GLY A 63 37.60 -26.85 -24.14
N SER A 64 38.92 -26.64 -23.99
CA SER A 64 39.49 -25.91 -22.84
C SER A 64 39.40 -24.39 -23.07
N LYS A 65 38.45 -23.72 -22.40
CA LYS A 65 38.41 -22.25 -22.31
C LYS A 65 39.58 -21.78 -21.44
N ARG A 66 40.30 -20.75 -21.89
CA ARG A 66 41.36 -20.08 -21.11
C ARG A 66 41.05 -18.61 -21.00
N VAL A 67 41.42 -18.04 -19.86
CA VAL A 67 41.29 -16.61 -19.59
C VAL A 67 42.71 -16.07 -19.54
N ASP A 68 43.06 -15.27 -20.54
CA ASP A 68 44.29 -14.51 -20.56
C ASP A 68 43.95 -13.06 -20.20
N PHE A 69 44.69 -12.50 -19.24
CA PHE A 69 44.52 -11.09 -18.89
C PHE A 69 45.14 -10.21 -19.97
N LEU A 70 44.40 -9.20 -20.42
CA LEU A 70 44.97 -8.13 -21.20
C LEU A 70 46.03 -7.43 -20.34
N LEU A 71 47.26 -7.31 -20.82
CA LEU A 71 48.34 -6.62 -20.11
C LEU A 71 48.48 -5.19 -20.63
N GLY A 72 48.74 -4.24 -19.72
CA GLY A 72 49.12 -2.87 -20.04
C GLY A 72 50.57 -2.75 -20.51
N SER A 73 50.97 -1.53 -20.86
CA SER A 73 52.35 -1.20 -21.28
C SER A 73 53.40 -1.48 -20.21
N ASP A 74 52.99 -1.57 -18.95
CA ASP A 74 53.81 -1.89 -17.79
C ASP A 74 53.95 -3.39 -17.53
N GLY A 75 53.31 -4.24 -18.37
CA GLY A 75 53.29 -5.68 -18.20
C GLY A 75 52.43 -6.18 -17.04
N LYS A 76 51.61 -5.31 -16.43
CA LYS A 76 50.59 -5.68 -15.43
C LYS A 76 49.22 -5.82 -16.08
N PRO A 77 48.24 -6.47 -15.44
CA PRO A 77 46.88 -6.54 -15.97
C PRO A 77 46.28 -5.16 -16.22
N TRP A 78 45.70 -4.98 -17.41
CA TRP A 78 45.01 -3.75 -17.82
C TRP A 78 43.84 -3.47 -16.88
N THR A 79 43.80 -2.25 -16.36
CA THR A 79 42.75 -1.78 -15.46
C THR A 79 42.11 -0.53 -16.06
N TRP A 80 40.78 -0.47 -16.12
CA TRP A 80 40.02 0.74 -16.45
C TRP A 80 39.38 1.26 -15.17
N VAL A 81 39.66 2.50 -14.80
CA VAL A 81 38.97 3.24 -13.74
C VAL A 81 37.92 4.18 -14.35
N MET A 82 36.64 3.97 -14.06
CA MET A 82 35.57 4.87 -14.55
C MET A 82 35.83 6.30 -14.08
N GLY A 83 35.75 7.26 -15.01
CA GLY A 83 35.94 8.68 -14.73
C GLY A 83 37.37 9.20 -14.87
N GLU A 84 38.35 8.34 -15.19
CA GLU A 84 39.72 8.75 -15.55
C GLU A 84 39.88 8.96 -17.07
N HIS A 85 39.00 8.34 -17.87
CA HIS A 85 39.02 8.49 -19.32
C HIS A 85 38.44 9.86 -19.75
N PRO A 86 39.00 10.56 -20.76
CA PRO A 86 38.53 11.88 -21.18
C PRO A 86 37.07 11.97 -21.61
N GLU A 87 36.48 10.84 -22.03
CA GLU A 87 35.09 10.72 -22.48
C GLU A 87 34.14 10.23 -21.38
N ASP A 88 34.66 9.87 -20.19
CA ASP A 88 33.83 9.44 -19.07
C ASP A 88 33.39 10.66 -18.25
N SER A 89 32.12 10.71 -17.84
CA SER A 89 31.68 11.68 -16.82
C SER A 89 32.42 11.41 -15.51
N SER A 90 32.79 12.49 -14.82
CA SER A 90 33.38 12.36 -13.48
C SER A 90 32.36 11.79 -12.50
N ILE A 91 32.85 11.14 -11.45
CA ILE A 91 32.00 10.56 -10.40
C ILE A 91 31.11 11.65 -9.78
N GLU A 92 31.67 12.84 -9.56
CA GLU A 92 30.96 13.99 -9.00
C GLU A 92 29.83 14.45 -9.92
N GLU A 93 30.08 14.51 -11.23
CA GLU A 93 29.07 14.91 -12.22
C GLU A 93 27.91 13.89 -12.28
N ILE A 94 28.21 12.60 -12.18
CA ILE A 94 27.20 11.53 -12.14
C ILE A 94 26.34 11.70 -10.88
N LEU A 95 26.95 11.89 -9.71
CA LEU A 95 26.24 12.07 -8.45
C LEU A 95 25.38 13.34 -8.47
N GLU A 96 25.88 14.45 -9.01
CA GLU A 96 25.11 15.68 -9.16
C GLU A 96 23.87 15.46 -10.04
N LYS A 97 24.03 14.83 -11.20
CA LYS A 97 22.91 14.48 -12.09
C LYS A 97 21.85 13.63 -11.37
N GLU A 98 22.29 12.63 -10.62
CA GLU A 98 21.38 11.77 -9.86
C GLU A 98 20.62 12.54 -8.77
N THR A 99 21.30 13.41 -8.00
CA THR A 99 20.65 14.20 -6.95
C THR A 99 19.62 15.17 -7.54
N LYS A 100 19.96 15.81 -8.66
CA LYS A 100 19.06 16.70 -9.39
C LYS A 100 17.83 15.98 -9.92
N GLU A 101 18.01 14.78 -10.48
CA GLU A 101 16.89 13.99 -10.99
C GLU A 101 15.98 13.50 -9.86
N LYS A 102 16.56 13.06 -8.73
CA LYS A 102 15.79 12.70 -7.53
C LYS A 102 14.97 13.88 -7.00
N ALA A 103 15.57 15.07 -6.91
CA ALA A 103 14.87 16.28 -6.49
C ALA A 103 13.72 16.64 -7.45
N ARG A 104 13.93 16.49 -8.77
CA ARG A 104 12.89 16.73 -9.78
C ARG A 104 11.71 15.76 -9.63
N ILE A 105 12.00 14.47 -9.48
CA ILE A 105 10.98 13.43 -9.30
C ILE A 105 10.19 13.68 -8.03
N GLN A 106 10.87 14.00 -6.92
CA GLN A 106 10.22 14.30 -5.64
C GLN A 106 9.30 15.52 -5.76
N ALA A 107 9.78 16.62 -6.35
CA ALA A 107 8.96 17.82 -6.55
C ALA A 107 7.71 17.54 -7.42
N ALA A 108 7.85 16.71 -8.45
CA ALA A 108 6.72 16.31 -9.30
C ALA A 108 5.70 15.45 -8.54
N GLN A 109 6.16 14.53 -7.69
CA GLN A 109 5.30 13.70 -6.85
C GLN A 109 4.54 14.54 -5.81
N GLU A 110 5.22 15.45 -5.12
CA GLU A 110 4.60 16.36 -4.15
C GLU A 110 3.56 17.26 -4.82
N ALA A 111 3.87 17.83 -5.99
CA ALA A 111 2.91 18.62 -6.76
C ALA A 111 1.68 17.82 -7.19
N LEU A 112 1.86 16.56 -7.60
CA LEU A 112 0.74 15.67 -7.94
C LEU A 112 -0.12 15.34 -6.72
N GLN A 113 0.50 15.09 -5.57
CA GLN A 113 -0.21 14.84 -4.32
C GLN A 113 -1.03 16.06 -3.88
N LEU A 114 -0.44 17.26 -3.96
CA LEU A 114 -1.14 18.51 -3.65
C LEU A 114 -2.35 18.71 -4.57
N ARG A 115 -2.18 18.55 -5.89
CA ARG A 115 -3.29 18.61 -6.85
C ARG A 115 -4.40 17.63 -6.50
N ASN A 116 -4.07 16.37 -6.20
CA ASN A 116 -5.08 15.36 -5.87
C ASN A 116 -5.81 15.71 -4.55
N GLN A 117 -5.09 16.24 -3.55
CA GLN A 117 -5.71 16.72 -2.32
C GLN A 117 -6.63 17.91 -2.58
N GLU A 118 -6.22 18.88 -3.39
CA GLU A 118 -7.04 20.03 -3.78
C GLU A 118 -8.28 19.58 -4.54
N GLU A 119 -8.16 18.65 -5.50
CA GLU A 119 -9.30 18.09 -6.23
C GLU A 119 -10.28 17.35 -5.30
N GLN A 120 -9.76 16.59 -4.33
CA GLN A 120 -10.60 15.93 -3.32
C GLN A 120 -11.31 16.94 -2.41
N GLN A 121 -10.60 17.98 -1.96
CA GLN A 121 -11.19 19.04 -1.13
C GLN A 121 -12.26 19.81 -1.91
N GLN A 122 -12.01 20.15 -3.18
CA GLN A 122 -12.98 20.80 -4.05
C GLN A 122 -14.20 19.91 -4.27
N LYS A 123 -14.01 18.62 -4.54
CA LYS A 123 -15.12 17.68 -4.71
C LYS A 123 -15.94 17.53 -3.43
N GLN A 124 -15.29 17.45 -2.27
CA GLN A 124 -15.98 17.39 -0.98
C GLN A 124 -16.75 18.68 -0.69
N GLN A 125 -16.18 19.84 -1.04
CA GLN A 125 -16.85 21.13 -0.91
C GLN A 125 -18.08 21.21 -1.81
N GLN A 126 -17.97 20.77 -3.07
CA GLN A 126 -19.11 20.69 -4.00
C GLN A 126 -20.21 19.78 -3.45
N GLN A 127 -19.87 18.58 -2.99
CA GLN A 127 -20.84 17.66 -2.38
C GLN A 127 -21.55 18.28 -1.16
N ARG A 128 -20.82 19.00 -0.30
CA ARG A 128 -21.44 19.72 0.81
C ARG A 128 -22.40 20.81 0.33
N GLN A 129 -22.04 21.55 -0.71
CA GLN A 129 -22.91 22.57 -1.28
C GLN A 129 -24.18 21.95 -1.89
N GLU A 130 -24.04 20.86 -2.63
CA GLU A 130 -25.18 20.11 -3.20
C GLU A 130 -26.10 19.60 -2.09
N GLN A 131 -25.54 19.04 -1.01
CA GLN A 131 -26.31 18.55 0.13
C GLN A 131 -27.05 19.70 0.83
N GLN A 132 -26.39 20.84 1.04
CA GLN A 132 -27.05 22.04 1.58
C GLN A 132 -28.20 22.53 0.70
N GLN A 133 -28.04 22.50 -0.64
CA GLN A 133 -29.10 22.87 -1.56
C GLN A 133 -30.27 21.88 -1.51
N GLN A 134 -29.99 20.57 -1.43
CA GLN A 134 -31.02 19.55 -1.26
C GLN A 134 -31.77 19.73 0.06
N ASP A 135 -31.06 19.98 1.15
CA ASP A 135 -31.65 20.22 2.47
C ASP A 135 -32.54 21.47 2.45
N GLN A 136 -32.07 22.56 1.84
CA GLN A 136 -32.88 23.78 1.66
C GLN A 136 -34.13 23.51 0.83
N HIS A 137 -33.99 22.79 -0.30
CA HIS A 137 -35.12 22.45 -1.15
C HIS A 137 -36.13 21.58 -0.40
N TRP A 138 -35.65 20.59 0.36
CA TRP A 138 -36.50 19.73 1.19
C TRP A 138 -37.25 20.53 2.25
N GLN A 139 -36.56 21.41 2.97
CA GLN A 139 -37.20 22.29 3.96
C GLN A 139 -38.27 23.17 3.32
N GLN A 140 -38.01 23.72 2.13
CA GLN A 140 -38.98 24.53 1.41
C GLN A 140 -40.21 23.71 1.00
N GLN A 141 -40.02 22.47 0.52
CA GLN A 141 -41.15 21.57 0.21
C GLN A 141 -41.96 21.24 1.47
N GLN A 142 -41.31 20.97 2.61
CA GLN A 142 -41.98 20.71 3.88
C GLN A 142 -42.82 21.91 4.33
N GLN A 143 -42.28 23.13 4.22
CA GLN A 143 -43.03 24.34 4.52
C GLN A 143 -44.23 24.53 3.59
N GLN A 144 -44.07 24.28 2.28
CA GLN A 144 -45.18 24.35 1.34
C GLN A 144 -46.28 23.34 1.67
N GLN A 145 -45.92 22.09 2.00
CA GLN A 145 -46.90 21.09 2.43
C GLN A 145 -47.65 21.53 3.68
N GLN A 146 -46.95 22.07 4.68
CA GLN A 146 -47.59 22.59 5.90
C GLN A 146 -48.54 23.75 5.58
N GLN A 147 -48.13 24.69 4.72
CA GLN A 147 -49.00 25.79 4.30
C GLN A 147 -50.24 25.30 3.55
N GLN A 148 -50.09 24.33 2.64
CA GLN A 148 -51.22 23.72 1.95
C GLN A 148 -52.19 23.04 2.92
N GLN A 149 -51.67 22.28 3.89
CA GLN A 149 -52.50 21.67 4.94
C GLN A 149 -53.24 22.73 5.78
N GLN A 150 -52.58 23.82 6.15
CA GLN A 150 -53.21 24.92 6.87
C GLN A 150 -54.31 25.59 6.05
N GLN A 151 -54.07 25.85 4.75
CA GLN A 151 -55.07 26.42 3.85
C GLN A 151 -56.28 25.50 3.71
N GLN A 152 -56.07 24.20 3.51
CA GLN A 152 -57.17 23.22 3.45
C GLN A 152 -57.97 23.17 4.75
N GLN A 153 -57.30 23.23 5.91
CA GLN A 153 -57.99 23.29 7.21
C GLN A 153 -58.82 24.57 7.36
N GLN A 154 -58.27 25.73 6.99
CA GLN A 154 -59.02 26.99 7.02
C GLN A 154 -60.23 26.96 6.08
N GLU A 155 -60.08 26.42 4.88
CA GLU A 155 -61.15 26.32 3.90
C GLU A 155 -62.26 25.37 4.39
N GLN A 156 -61.91 24.23 4.98
CA GLN A 156 -62.88 23.33 5.63
C GLN A 156 -63.61 24.03 6.78
N GLN A 157 -62.90 24.78 7.63
CA GLN A 157 -63.53 25.53 8.72
C GLN A 157 -64.49 26.60 8.20
N GLN A 158 -64.12 27.33 7.14
CA GLN A 158 -65.01 28.31 6.51
C GLN A 158 -66.25 27.65 5.92
N GLN A 159 -66.10 26.51 5.23
CA GLN A 159 -67.24 25.75 4.71
C GLN A 159 -68.17 25.27 5.83
N GLN A 160 -67.61 24.75 6.93
CA GLN A 160 -68.42 24.38 8.11
C GLN A 160 -69.16 25.58 8.70
N GLN A 161 -68.49 26.73 8.86
CA GLN A 161 -69.15 27.95 9.34
C GLN A 161 -70.25 28.43 8.40
N GLN A 162 -70.04 28.36 7.09
CA GLN A 162 -71.07 28.68 6.10
C GLN A 162 -72.26 27.72 6.20
N GLN A 163 -72.02 26.41 6.33
CA GLN A 163 -73.09 25.43 6.55
C GLN A 163 -73.86 25.70 7.84
N ILE A 164 -73.17 26.02 8.94
CA ILE A 164 -73.80 26.39 10.21
C ILE A 164 -74.64 27.66 10.05
N GLN A 165 -74.13 28.69 9.38
CA GLN A 165 -74.89 29.91 9.10
C GLN A 165 -76.11 29.65 8.19
N GLN A 166 -76.00 28.76 7.21
CA GLN A 166 -77.13 28.35 6.36
C GLN A 166 -78.19 27.63 7.18
N GLN A 167 -77.81 26.65 8.02
CA GLN A 167 -78.71 25.97 8.95
C GLN A 167 -79.39 26.97 9.91
N GLN A 168 -78.67 27.96 10.44
CA GLN A 168 -79.26 28.99 11.29
C GLN A 168 -80.24 29.90 10.52
N LYS A 169 -79.97 30.25 9.26
CA LYS A 169 -80.93 30.97 8.40
C LYS A 169 -82.17 30.14 8.10
N GLU A 170 -82.01 28.83 7.95
CA GLU A 170 -83.11 27.88 7.71
C GLU A 170 -83.98 27.68 8.97
N ILE A 171 -83.38 27.73 10.17
CA ILE A 171 -84.07 27.64 11.47
C ILE A 171 -84.92 28.90 11.80
N VAL A 172 -84.67 30.06 11.18
CA VAL A 172 -85.45 31.30 11.42
C VAL A 172 -86.75 31.38 10.59
N VAL A 173 -87.07 30.37 9.77
CA VAL A 173 -88.32 30.32 8.99
C VAL A 173 -89.24 29.17 9.44
N VAL A 174 -89.70 29.21 10.69
CA VAL A 174 -90.91 28.47 11.11
C VAL A 174 -91.72 29.35 12.09
N PRO A 175 -92.93 29.82 11.73
CA PRO A 175 -93.83 30.43 12.71
C PRO A 175 -94.57 29.31 13.45
N THR A 176 -94.40 29.23 14.77
CA THR A 176 -95.25 28.36 15.61
C THR A 176 -95.98 29.16 16.68
N THR A 177 -97.28 29.28 16.43
CA THR A 177 -98.40 29.61 17.32
C THR A 177 -98.54 28.57 18.47
N PRO A 178 -99.19 28.91 19.61
CA PRO A 178 -99.08 28.18 20.88
C PRO A 178 -100.19 27.15 21.18
N SER A 179 -99.88 26.20 22.10
CA SER A 179 -100.77 25.36 22.96
C SER A 179 -101.17 23.95 22.45
N PRO A 180 -101.58 22.94 23.27
CA PRO A 180 -101.48 22.67 24.74
C PRO A 180 -100.83 21.29 25.09
N PRO A 181 -100.64 20.93 26.39
CA PRO A 181 -99.88 19.76 26.85
C PRO A 181 -100.70 18.46 27.04
N PRO A 182 -100.08 17.26 26.96
CA PRO A 182 -100.65 16.05 27.57
C PRO A 182 -99.68 15.32 28.52
N GLU A 183 -100.20 15.15 29.74
CA GLU A 183 -100.26 13.97 30.62
C GLU A 183 -99.07 13.02 30.87
N ILE A 184 -98.87 12.83 32.17
CA ILE A 184 -98.01 11.87 32.88
C ILE A 184 -98.68 10.49 32.87
N PRO A 185 -97.93 9.41 32.57
CA PRO A 185 -98.24 8.09 33.11
C PRO A 185 -97.34 7.78 34.32
N LYS A 186 -97.98 7.54 35.47
CA LYS A 186 -97.38 6.95 36.66
C LYS A 186 -97.36 5.42 36.52
N ASP A 187 -96.45 4.84 37.30
CA ASP A 187 -96.36 3.44 37.74
C ASP A 187 -95.55 2.46 36.86
N CYS A 188 -94.31 2.22 37.28
CA CYS A 188 -93.93 0.90 37.82
C CYS A 188 -92.78 1.07 38.83
N ILE A 189 -93.04 0.53 40.01
CA ILE A 189 -92.26 0.58 41.26
C ILE A 189 -91.25 -0.59 41.30
N GLU A 190 -90.09 -0.31 41.93
CA GLU A 190 -89.11 -1.18 42.63
C GLU A 190 -88.60 -2.48 42.04
N GLU A 191 -87.25 -2.59 41.99
CA GLU A 191 -86.37 -3.57 42.67
C GLU A 191 -84.96 -3.45 42.01
N VAL A 192 -83.78 -3.40 42.62
CA VAL A 192 -83.24 -3.80 43.90
C VAL A 192 -81.96 -2.97 44.18
N VAL A 193 -81.81 -2.58 45.44
CA VAL A 193 -80.61 -2.09 46.13
C VAL A 193 -79.41 -3.06 45.96
N ARG A 194 -78.24 -2.55 45.51
CA ARG A 194 -76.84 -2.96 45.87
C ARG A 194 -75.92 -2.62 44.68
N LEU A 195 -74.80 -1.91 44.79
CA LEU A 195 -73.83 -1.79 45.86
C LEU A 195 -73.33 -0.35 45.99
N ARG A 196 -73.21 0.10 47.25
CA ARG A 196 -72.40 1.23 47.68
C ARG A 196 -70.90 0.89 47.61
N ARG A 197 -70.14 1.97 47.42
CA ARG A 197 -68.82 2.28 48.00
C ARG A 197 -67.63 2.11 47.09
#